data_AF-A0A0G0XBK7-F1
#
_entry.id   AF-A0A0G0XBK7-F1
#
_cell.length_a   1.000
_cell.length_b   1.000
_cell.length_c   1.000
_cell.angle_alpha   90.00
_cell.angle_beta   90.00
_cell.angle_gamma   90.00
#
_symmetry.space_group_name_H-M   'P 1'
#
loop_
_entity.id
_entity.type
_entity.pdbx_description
1 polymer ?
#
loop_
_entity_poly.entity_id
_entity_poly.type
_entity_poly.pdbx_seq_one_letter_code
_entity_poly.pdbx_strand_id
1 'polypeptide(L)'
;MRLHTRFKADGGQLISAVERYFAVKSEFPWVTGGTAVNDDPFGFITAQDPTVGVCGTSCTATDGNLLEALELKSEFLNRDFIKTADVATEYMYVGKSDGASSSVYACYVPMSKSNRDKACEDDKVYTLGAADGIRTSVTCAAGDDWNVAIPWVVCIPE
;
A
#
# COMPACT_ATOMS: atom_id res chain seq x y z
N MET A 1 -1.38 3.97 22.00
CA MET A 1 -2.50 4.34 21.11
C MET A 1 -2.07 5.33 20.00
N ARG A 2 -0.99 5.07 19.23
CA ARG A 2 -0.47 6.01 18.20
C ARG A 2 0.00 5.38 16.87
N LEU A 3 -0.07 4.06 16.73
CA LEU A 3 0.51 3.35 15.58
C LEU A 3 -0.39 3.37 14.33
N HIS A 4 -1.72 3.24 14.49
CA HIS A 4 -2.67 3.21 13.37
C HIS A 4 -2.76 4.55 12.63
N THR A 5 -2.80 5.66 13.36
CA THR A 5 -2.81 7.00 12.78
C THR A 5 -1.56 7.29 11.97
N ARG A 6 -0.42 6.68 12.33
CA ARG A 6 0.84 6.82 11.60
C ARG A 6 0.77 6.08 10.26
N PHE A 7 0.33 4.82 10.24
CA PHE A 7 0.18 4.06 8.98
C PHE A 7 -0.82 4.71 8.02
N LYS A 8 -1.94 5.22 8.56
CA LYS A 8 -2.90 6.00 7.76
C LYS A 8 -2.27 7.26 7.15
N ALA A 9 -1.47 7.99 7.92
CA ALA A 9 -0.77 9.19 7.43
C ALA A 9 0.31 8.86 6.40
N ASP A 10 1.13 7.83 6.67
CA ASP A 10 2.19 7.39 5.76
C ASP A 10 1.61 6.86 4.43
N GLY A 11 0.52 6.09 4.49
CA GLY A 11 -0.16 5.62 3.26
C GLY A 11 -0.78 6.76 2.47
N GLY A 12 -1.31 7.80 3.12
CA GLY A 12 -1.80 9.01 2.44
C GLY A 12 -0.67 9.78 1.75
N GLN A 13 0.50 9.83 2.36
CA GLN A 13 1.70 10.43 1.75
C GLN A 13 2.20 9.61 0.55
N LEU A 14 2.15 8.28 0.61
CA LEU A 14 2.49 7.41 -0.53
C LEU A 14 1.53 7.60 -1.70
N ILE A 15 0.21 7.56 -1.46
CA ILE A 15 -0.80 7.81 -2.51
C ILE A 15 -0.57 9.18 -3.15
N SER A 16 -0.37 10.21 -2.32
CA SER A 16 -0.12 11.55 -2.81
C SER A 16 1.18 11.66 -3.63
N ALA A 17 2.22 10.88 -3.29
CA ALA A 17 3.45 10.81 -4.08
C ALA A 17 3.21 10.14 -5.45
N VAL A 18 2.43 9.05 -5.48
CA VAL A 18 2.02 8.40 -6.73
C VAL A 18 1.21 9.35 -7.63
N GLU A 19 0.26 10.08 -7.06
CA GLU A 19 -0.55 11.05 -7.81
C GLU A 19 0.28 12.21 -8.35
N ARG A 20 1.23 12.74 -7.58
CA ARG A 20 2.16 13.76 -8.07
C ARG A 20 3.07 13.24 -9.18
N TYR A 21 3.59 12.02 -9.03
CA TYR A 21 4.37 11.37 -10.08
C TYR A 21 3.57 11.31 -11.38
N PHE A 22 2.32 10.82 -11.30
CA PHE A 22 1.42 10.77 -12.45
C PHE A 22 1.15 12.16 -13.04
N ALA A 23 0.92 13.17 -12.22
CA ALA A 23 0.71 14.53 -12.69
C ALA A 23 1.91 15.11 -13.47
N VAL A 24 3.13 14.70 -13.11
CA VAL A 24 4.37 15.15 -13.78
C VAL A 24 4.70 14.32 -15.01
N LYS A 25 4.48 13.00 -14.95
CA LYS A 25 4.95 12.04 -15.97
C LYS A 25 3.85 11.58 -16.92
N SER A 26 2.58 11.84 -16.60
CA SER A 26 1.40 11.28 -17.28
C SER A 26 1.38 9.74 -17.30
N GLU A 27 2.11 9.11 -16.38
CA GLU A 27 2.15 7.66 -16.20
C GLU A 27 2.36 7.31 -14.73
N PHE A 28 1.90 6.14 -14.30
CA PHE A 28 2.15 5.68 -12.93
C PHE A 28 3.60 5.20 -12.76
N PRO A 29 4.16 5.22 -11.54
CA PRO A 29 5.55 4.80 -11.29
C PRO A 29 5.87 3.37 -11.78
N TRP A 30 4.89 2.47 -11.75
CA TRP A 30 5.05 1.08 -12.19
C TRP A 30 4.90 0.89 -13.71
N VAL A 31 4.51 1.93 -14.44
CA VAL A 31 4.43 1.93 -15.91
C VAL A 31 5.84 2.17 -16.45
N THR A 32 6.71 1.17 -16.30
CA THR A 32 8.07 1.21 -16.86
C THR A 32 8.26 0.05 -17.83
N GLY A 33 8.89 0.30 -18.98
CA GLY A 33 9.29 -0.77 -19.91
C GLY A 33 8.25 -1.23 -20.95
N GLY A 34 7.12 -0.53 -21.10
CA GLY A 34 6.29 -0.59 -22.33
C GLY A 34 5.26 -1.72 -22.42
N THR A 35 5.02 -2.50 -21.37
CA THR A 35 3.95 -3.52 -21.34
C THR A 35 2.74 -3.13 -20.50
N ALA A 36 2.94 -2.36 -19.42
CA ALA A 36 1.84 -1.82 -18.63
C ALA A 36 1.40 -0.46 -19.19
N VAL A 37 0.10 -0.20 -19.19
CA VAL A 37 -0.48 1.12 -19.46
C VAL A 37 -1.22 1.64 -18.22
N ASN A 38 -1.53 2.93 -18.18
CA ASN A 38 -2.13 3.57 -17.00
C ASN A 38 -3.46 2.95 -16.55
N ASP A 39 -4.21 2.42 -17.50
CA ASP A 39 -5.51 1.81 -17.25
C ASP A 39 -5.37 0.40 -16.69
N ASP A 40 -4.23 -0.27 -16.92
CA ASP A 40 -4.04 -1.64 -16.46
C ASP A 40 -4.16 -1.75 -14.94
N PRO A 41 -4.63 -2.92 -14.45
CA PRO A 41 -4.59 -3.22 -13.04
C PRO A 41 -3.14 -3.27 -12.57
N PHE A 42 -2.96 -2.77 -11.36
CA PHE A 42 -1.72 -2.90 -10.63
C PHE A 42 -2.00 -3.68 -9.33
N GLY A 43 -1.55 -4.93 -9.33
CA GLY A 43 -1.67 -5.84 -8.21
C GLY A 43 -1.17 -5.22 -6.90
N PHE A 44 -1.82 -5.55 -5.79
CA PHE A 44 -1.34 -5.09 -4.49
C PHE A 44 0.01 -5.70 -4.17
N ILE A 45 1.05 -4.87 -4.18
CA ILE A 45 2.40 -5.24 -3.80
C ILE A 45 2.89 -4.38 -2.65
N THR A 46 3.95 -4.81 -1.99
CA THR A 46 4.49 -4.07 -0.84
C THR A 46 5.11 -2.74 -1.30
N ALA A 47 5.05 -1.71 -0.45
CA ALA A 47 5.68 -0.41 -0.70
C ALA A 47 7.23 -0.47 -0.74
N GLN A 48 7.82 -1.65 -0.53
CA GLN A 48 9.24 -1.96 -0.75
C GLN A 48 9.54 -2.44 -2.17
N ASP A 49 8.53 -2.61 -3.02
CA ASP A 49 8.84 -2.96 -4.41
C ASP A 49 9.43 -1.72 -5.12
N PRO A 50 10.57 -1.83 -5.82
CA PRO A 50 11.21 -0.66 -6.42
C PRO A 50 10.38 -0.02 -7.55
N THR A 51 9.44 -0.76 -8.16
CA THR A 51 8.59 -0.26 -9.26
C THR A 51 7.56 0.76 -8.80
N VAL A 52 7.08 0.65 -7.56
CA VAL A 52 6.09 1.57 -6.95
C VAL A 52 6.73 2.39 -5.85
N GLY A 53 7.64 1.75 -5.12
CA GLY A 53 7.89 1.97 -3.72
C GLY A 53 9.16 2.72 -3.42
N VAL A 54 9.53 2.68 -2.15
CA VAL A 54 10.54 3.53 -1.53
C VAL A 54 11.95 3.04 -1.87
N CYS A 55 12.16 1.73 -1.90
CA CYS A 55 13.45 1.07 -2.14
C CYS A 55 13.23 -0.43 -2.28
N GLY A 56 14.06 -1.14 -3.06
CA GLY A 56 13.90 -2.58 -3.30
C GLY A 56 14.06 -3.47 -2.05
N THR A 57 13.96 -4.80 -2.19
CA THR A 57 13.87 -5.80 -1.09
C THR A 57 14.88 -5.62 0.06
N SER A 58 16.08 -5.10 -0.21
CA SER A 58 17.11 -4.88 0.83
C SER A 58 17.29 -3.41 1.22
N CYS A 59 16.67 -2.47 0.51
CA CYS A 59 16.82 -1.02 0.69
C CYS A 59 18.26 -0.51 0.85
N THR A 60 19.23 -1.26 0.31
CA THR A 60 20.67 -1.02 0.47
C THR A 60 21.37 -0.58 -0.82
N ALA A 61 20.70 -0.67 -1.97
CA ALA A 61 21.38 -0.49 -3.26
C ALA A 61 20.62 0.37 -4.29
N THR A 62 19.30 0.53 -4.18
CA THR A 62 18.51 1.23 -5.20
C THR A 62 17.28 1.88 -4.56
N ASP A 63 17.18 3.19 -4.72
CA ASP A 63 15.98 3.95 -4.41
C ASP A 63 14.87 3.51 -5.38
N GLY A 64 13.64 3.44 -4.91
CA GLY A 64 12.53 3.14 -5.81
C GLY A 64 12.06 4.39 -6.55
N ASN A 65 11.21 4.19 -7.57
CA ASN A 65 10.83 5.24 -8.54
C ASN A 65 10.30 6.52 -7.89
N LEU A 66 9.58 6.42 -6.77
CA LEU A 66 9.07 7.61 -6.06
C LEU A 66 10.15 8.40 -5.32
N LEU A 67 11.19 7.74 -4.80
CA LEU A 67 12.33 8.43 -4.19
C LEU A 67 13.23 9.05 -5.26
N GLU A 68 13.52 8.30 -6.33
CA GLU A 68 14.38 8.79 -7.43
C GLU A 68 13.76 10.01 -8.14
N ALA A 69 12.44 10.01 -8.31
CA ALA A 69 11.71 11.14 -8.87
C ALA A 69 11.50 12.30 -7.88
N LEU A 70 12.01 12.20 -6.65
CA LEU A 70 11.83 13.18 -5.57
C LEU A 70 10.37 13.43 -5.18
N GLU A 71 9.47 12.49 -5.48
CA GLU A 71 8.06 12.57 -5.14
C GLU A 71 7.78 12.08 -3.73
N LEU A 72 8.65 11.26 -3.17
CA LEU A 72 8.61 10.81 -1.79
C LEU A 72 9.89 11.24 -1.08
N LYS A 73 9.77 11.60 0.20
CA LYS A 73 10.93 12.03 0.98
C LYS A 73 11.75 10.82 1.45
N SER A 74 13.08 10.95 1.47
CA SER A 74 13.99 9.87 1.85
C SER A 74 13.81 9.38 3.29
N GLU A 75 13.16 10.13 4.18
CA GLU A 75 12.82 9.66 5.53
C GLU A 75 11.84 8.48 5.53
N PHE A 76 11.17 8.18 4.41
CA PHE A 76 10.37 6.96 4.26
C PHE A 76 11.20 5.69 4.38
N LEU A 77 12.49 5.72 4.04
CA LEU A 77 13.44 4.62 4.26
C LEU A 77 13.56 4.23 5.74
N ASN A 78 13.17 5.14 6.65
CA ASN A 78 13.21 4.90 8.09
C ASN A 78 11.90 4.39 8.68
N ARG A 79 10.87 4.12 7.87
CA ARG A 79 9.57 3.64 8.35
C ARG A 79 9.61 2.15 8.67
N ASP A 80 8.83 1.77 9.69
CA ASP A 80 8.80 0.40 10.21
C ASP A 80 8.37 -0.61 9.12
N PHE A 81 7.36 -0.26 8.30
CA PHE A 81 6.91 -1.09 7.18
C PHE A 81 7.93 -1.22 6.03
N ILE A 82 9.05 -0.48 6.09
CA ILE A 82 10.19 -0.59 5.18
C ILE A 82 11.35 -1.34 5.84
N LYS A 83 11.61 -1.13 7.15
CA LYS A 83 12.79 -1.67 7.84
C LYS A 83 12.63 -3.03 8.49
N THR A 84 11.45 -3.32 9.02
CA THR A 84 11.23 -4.49 9.90
C THR A 84 10.22 -5.47 9.33
N ALA A 85 9.73 -5.22 8.12
CA ALA A 85 8.68 -6.03 7.56
C ALA A 85 9.24 -7.39 7.12
N ASP A 86 9.27 -8.33 8.05
CA ASP A 86 9.58 -9.75 7.88
C ASP A 86 8.29 -10.60 7.85
N VAL A 87 7.15 -9.99 8.18
CA VAL A 87 5.83 -10.63 8.26
C VAL A 87 4.79 -9.82 7.47
N ALA A 88 3.89 -10.54 6.79
CA ALA A 88 2.84 -9.98 5.93
C ALA A 88 2.00 -8.87 6.61
N THR A 89 1.85 -8.92 7.93
CA THR A 89 1.06 -7.97 8.72
C THR A 89 1.75 -6.64 9.00
N GLU A 90 3.03 -6.48 8.67
CA GLU A 90 3.77 -5.24 8.93
C GLU A 90 4.00 -4.40 7.67
N TYR A 91 3.67 -4.95 6.50
CA TYR A 91 3.81 -4.21 5.24
C TYR A 91 2.70 -3.17 5.06
N MET A 92 3.06 -2.17 4.27
CA MET A 92 2.11 -1.36 3.54
C MET A 92 2.05 -1.86 2.10
N TYR A 93 0.85 -2.07 1.59
CA TYR A 93 0.60 -2.48 0.23
C TYR A 93 0.10 -1.31 -0.59
N VAL A 94 0.48 -1.24 -1.86
CA VAL A 94 -0.03 -0.26 -2.81
C VAL A 94 -0.58 -1.01 -4.02
N GLY A 95 -1.75 -0.61 -4.50
CA GLY A 95 -2.42 -1.25 -5.61
C GLY A 95 -3.42 -0.32 -6.28
N LYS A 96 -3.81 -0.66 -7.51
CA LYS A 96 -4.82 0.04 -8.31
C LYS A 96 -5.61 -1.00 -9.10
N SER A 97 -6.94 -0.94 -9.11
CA SER A 97 -7.75 -1.80 -9.97
C SER A 97 -7.70 -1.35 -11.45
N ASP A 98 -8.16 -2.22 -12.34
CA ASP A 98 -8.30 -1.92 -13.77
C ASP A 98 -9.19 -0.69 -14.02
N GLY A 99 -8.89 0.09 -15.05
CA GLY A 99 -9.66 1.24 -15.52
C GLY A 99 -9.07 2.62 -15.17
N ALA A 100 -9.37 3.59 -16.03
CA ALA A 100 -8.87 4.98 -15.95
C ALA A 100 -9.37 5.76 -14.71
N SER A 101 -10.51 5.37 -14.15
CA SER A 101 -11.11 6.01 -12.97
C SER A 101 -10.80 5.27 -11.66
N SER A 102 -9.98 4.23 -11.72
CA SER A 102 -9.61 3.46 -10.53
C SER A 102 -8.64 4.24 -9.65
N SER A 103 -8.98 4.32 -8.35
CA SER A 103 -8.13 4.96 -7.36
C SER A 103 -6.90 4.11 -7.04
N VAL A 104 -5.82 4.78 -6.69
CA VAL A 104 -4.67 4.15 -6.04
C VAL A 104 -4.99 3.99 -4.56
N TYR A 105 -4.77 2.78 -4.04
CA TYR A 105 -4.99 2.46 -2.65
C TYR A 105 -3.68 2.15 -1.94
N ALA A 106 -3.58 2.57 -0.69
CA ALA A 106 -2.59 2.07 0.26
C ALA A 106 -3.30 1.25 1.34
N CYS A 107 -2.88 0.02 1.54
CA CYS A 107 -3.50 -0.92 2.46
C CYS A 107 -2.49 -1.40 3.51
N TYR A 108 -2.95 -1.61 4.74
CA TYR A 108 -2.10 -2.06 5.83
C TYR A 108 -2.92 -2.82 6.87
N VAL A 109 -2.26 -3.63 7.69
CA VAL A 109 -2.88 -4.28 8.83
C VAL A 109 -2.80 -3.37 10.06
N PRO A 110 -3.92 -2.98 10.68
CA PRO A 110 -3.89 -2.25 11.94
C PRO A 110 -3.20 -3.08 13.05
N MET A 111 -2.13 -2.55 13.63
CA MET A 111 -1.36 -3.28 14.65
C MET A 111 -2.11 -3.54 15.96
N SER A 112 -3.03 -2.65 16.36
CA SER A 112 -3.77 -2.81 17.63
C SER A 112 -5.12 -3.48 17.43
N LYS A 113 -5.46 -4.44 18.30
CA LYS A 113 -6.74 -5.17 18.28
C LYS A 113 -7.95 -4.23 18.21
N SER A 114 -7.97 -3.17 19.02
CA SER A 114 -9.09 -2.21 19.01
C SER A 114 -9.32 -1.49 17.67
N ASN A 115 -8.28 -1.29 16.86
CA ASN A 115 -8.44 -0.70 15.52
C ASN A 115 -8.87 -1.74 14.50
N ARG A 116 -8.49 -3.01 14.68
CA ARG A 116 -9.00 -4.12 13.89
C ARG A 116 -10.49 -4.37 14.17
N ASP A 117 -10.87 -4.40 15.44
CA ASP A 117 -12.26 -4.54 15.86
C ASP A 117 -13.12 -3.42 15.29
N LYS A 118 -12.66 -2.17 15.40
CA LYS A 118 -13.34 -1.02 14.80
C LYS A 118 -13.45 -1.14 13.27
N ALA A 119 -12.41 -1.61 12.58
CA ALA A 119 -12.48 -1.80 11.13
C ALA A 119 -13.53 -2.86 10.75
N CYS A 120 -13.70 -3.92 11.55
CA CYS A 120 -14.77 -4.89 11.39
C CYS A 120 -16.15 -4.26 11.63
N GLU A 121 -16.31 -3.45 12.68
CA GLU A 121 -17.57 -2.73 12.96
C GLU A 121 -17.95 -1.74 11.85
N ASP A 122 -16.96 -1.12 11.21
CA ASP A 122 -17.14 -0.15 10.13
C ASP A 122 -17.27 -0.82 8.73
N ASP A 123 -17.21 -2.15 8.63
CA ASP A 123 -17.18 -2.92 7.37
C ASP A 123 -16.02 -2.52 6.42
N LYS A 124 -14.86 -2.13 6.98
CA LYS A 124 -13.68 -1.62 6.25
C LYS A 124 -12.52 -2.61 6.22
N VAL A 125 -12.84 -3.90 6.12
CA VAL A 125 -11.85 -4.98 6.08
C VAL A 125 -11.83 -5.63 4.70
N TYR A 126 -10.63 -5.81 4.16
CA TYR A 126 -10.44 -6.33 2.82
C TYR A 126 -9.34 -7.40 2.78
N THR A 127 -9.42 -8.29 1.78
CA THR A 127 -8.27 -9.03 1.26
C THR A 127 -7.84 -8.43 -0.07
N LEU A 128 -6.57 -8.65 -0.42
CA LEU A 128 -5.93 -8.02 -1.56
C LEU A 128 -5.62 -9.03 -2.67
N GLY A 129 -6.01 -8.70 -3.90
CA GLY A 129 -5.59 -9.40 -5.10
C GLY A 129 -4.22 -8.91 -5.58
N ALA A 130 -3.21 -9.78 -5.49
CA ALA A 130 -1.84 -9.46 -5.90
C ALA A 130 -1.66 -9.38 -7.43
N ALA A 131 -2.65 -9.82 -8.22
CA ALA A 131 -2.57 -9.84 -9.69
C ALA A 131 -3.44 -8.77 -10.37
N ASP A 132 -4.56 -8.40 -9.75
CA ASP A 132 -5.62 -7.59 -10.38
C ASP A 132 -5.87 -6.25 -9.67
N GLY A 133 -5.21 -6.01 -8.52
CA GLY A 133 -5.39 -4.80 -7.74
C GLY A 133 -6.79 -4.68 -7.13
N ILE A 134 -7.54 -5.78 -7.04
CA ILE A 134 -8.88 -5.82 -6.49
C ILE A 134 -8.82 -5.98 -4.97
N ARG A 135 -9.63 -5.19 -4.26
CA ARG A 135 -9.90 -5.36 -2.83
C ARG A 135 -11.21 -6.13 -2.67
N THR A 136 -11.20 -7.26 -1.99
CA THR A 136 -12.42 -8.03 -1.70
C THR A 136 -12.82 -7.78 -0.26
N SER A 137 -14.05 -7.29 -0.03
CA SER A 137 -14.56 -7.07 1.32
C SER A 137 -14.65 -8.38 2.10
N VAL A 138 -14.29 -8.32 3.38
CA VAL A 138 -14.36 -9.45 4.31
C VAL A 138 -15.36 -9.11 5.40
N THR A 139 -16.31 -10.01 5.63
CA THR A 139 -17.14 -9.98 6.82
C THR A 139 -16.34 -10.48 8.01
N CYS A 140 -16.20 -9.66 9.06
CA CYS A 140 -15.54 -10.04 10.30
C CYS A 140 -16.28 -9.50 11.52
N ALA A 141 -15.99 -10.10 12.67
CA ALA A 141 -16.51 -9.69 13.96
C ALA A 141 -15.40 -9.11 14.85
N ALA A 142 -15.77 -8.22 15.76
CA ALA A 142 -14.87 -7.78 16.83
C ALA A 142 -14.39 -9.00 17.63
N GLY A 143 -13.08 -9.10 17.83
CA GLY A 143 -12.47 -10.26 18.48
C GLY A 143 -11.79 -11.23 17.52
N ASP A 144 -12.09 -11.21 16.22
CA ASP A 144 -11.49 -12.10 15.23
C ASP A 144 -9.97 -11.96 15.16
N ASP A 145 -9.30 -13.10 14.95
CA ASP A 145 -7.86 -13.15 14.72
C ASP A 145 -7.57 -12.99 13.23
N TRP A 146 -6.99 -11.84 12.90
CA TRP A 146 -6.65 -11.50 11.52
C TRP A 146 -5.50 -12.41 11.04
N ASN A 147 -5.78 -13.21 10.00
CA ASN A 147 -4.90 -14.25 9.50
C ASN A 147 -3.61 -13.67 8.89
N VAL A 148 -2.45 -14.21 9.26
CA VAL A 148 -1.14 -13.81 8.71
C VAL A 148 -0.89 -14.35 7.29
N ALA A 149 -1.57 -15.41 6.87
CA ALA A 149 -1.39 -16.03 5.56
C ALA A 149 -2.12 -15.28 4.44
N ILE A 150 -3.25 -14.66 4.76
CA ILE A 150 -3.97 -13.73 3.88
C ILE A 150 -4.31 -12.52 4.73
N PRO A 151 -3.44 -11.49 4.77
CA PRO A 151 -3.61 -10.37 5.68
C PRO A 151 -4.94 -9.68 5.38
N TRP A 152 -5.82 -9.67 6.37
CA TRP A 152 -6.94 -8.75 6.40
C TRP A 152 -6.36 -7.35 6.58
N VAL A 153 -6.80 -6.42 5.75
CA VAL A 153 -6.23 -5.06 5.72
C VAL A 153 -7.32 -4.02 5.76
N VAL A 154 -6.93 -2.83 6.18
CA VAL A 154 -7.66 -1.59 5.96
C VAL A 154 -6.96 -0.84 4.85
N CYS A 155 -7.73 -0.18 3.99
CA CYS A 155 -7.21 0.54 2.84
C CYS A 155 -7.65 2.00 2.87
N ILE A 156 -6.80 2.85 2.32
CA ILE A 156 -7.09 4.26 2.05
C ILE A 156 -6.88 4.58 0.57
N PRO A 157 -7.65 5.50 -0.05
CA PRO A 157 -8.87 6.08 0.50
C PRO A 157 -9.92 5.01 0.85
N GLU A 158 -10.72 5.30 1.89
CA GLU A 158 -11.74 4.40 2.43
C GLU A 158 -12.90 4.24 1.46
#